data_AF-A0A158SVP5-F1
#
_entry.id   AF-A0A158SVP5-F1
#
_cell.length_a   1.000
_cell.length_b   1.000
_cell.length_c   1.000
_cell.angle_alpha   90.00
_cell.angle_beta   90.00
_cell.angle_gamma   90.00
#
_symmetry.space_group_name_H-M   'P 1'
#
loop_
_entity.id
_entity.type
_entity.pdbx_description
1 polymer ?
#
loop_
_entity_poly.entity_id
_entity_poly.type
_entity_poly.pdbx_seq_one_letter_code
_entity_poly.pdbx_strand_id
1 'polypeptide(L)'
;MLSSIGVELNRKKHKIMPRNNRQEIHRVNVNTNAPTLPKKEREKIESAVHQCEMMYKSSPKSSEYKTLFNATQGRVNMLSRLHSSLATKLKCRLEKIKPIKNT
;
A
#
# COMPACT_ATOMS: atom_id res chain seq x y z
N MET A 1 16.62 32.26 15.58
CA MET A 1 15.93 31.03 16.01
C MET A 1 16.64 29.83 15.41
N LEU A 2 16.96 28.82 16.23
CA LEU A 2 17.91 27.71 16.01
C LEU A 2 19.36 28.13 15.72
N SER A 3 19.61 28.92 14.68
CA SER A 3 20.95 29.49 14.41
C SER A 3 21.41 30.42 15.54
N SER A 4 20.49 31.15 16.16
CA SER A 4 20.75 32.03 17.30
C SER A 4 21.09 31.31 18.60
N ILE A 5 20.88 29.99 18.67
CA ILE A 5 21.25 29.14 19.81
C ILE A 5 22.34 28.11 19.41
N GLY A 6 23.03 28.33 18.28
CA GLY A 6 24.16 27.50 17.84
C GLY A 6 23.79 26.11 17.31
N VAL A 7 22.51 25.88 16.96
CA VAL A 7 22.04 24.57 16.49
C VAL A 7 21.76 24.59 14.99
N GLU A 8 22.33 23.63 14.26
CA GLU A 8 22.09 23.45 12.84
C GLU A 8 20.79 22.67 12.55
N LEU A 9 20.14 23.05 11.46
CA LEU A 9 18.92 22.39 11.00
C LEU A 9 19.26 21.01 10.41
N ASN A 10 18.55 19.95 10.82
CA ASN A 10 18.71 18.64 10.22
C ASN A 10 18.06 18.58 8.83
N ARG A 11 18.81 18.99 7.80
CA ARG A 11 18.35 19.04 6.39
C ARG A 11 17.85 17.70 5.85
N LYS A 12 18.36 16.57 6.35
CA LYS A 12 17.90 15.22 5.94
C LYS A 12 16.42 14.98 6.23
N LYS A 13 15.89 15.60 7.29
CA LYS A 13 14.47 15.50 7.68
C LYS A 13 13.59 16.52 6.96
N HIS A 14 14.17 17.55 6.34
CA HIS A 14 13.44 18.58 5.61
C HIS A 14 13.24 18.19 4.15
N LYS A 15 11.98 18.10 3.73
CA LYS A 15 11.59 17.92 2.33
C LYS A 15 10.80 19.14 1.88
N ILE A 16 11.40 19.99 1.05
CA ILE A 16 10.72 21.17 0.48
C ILE A 16 9.94 20.71 -0.75
N MET A 17 8.63 20.96 -0.75
CA MET A 17 7.72 20.54 -1.83
C MET A 17 7.01 21.76 -2.42
N PRO A 18 7.57 22.44 -3.43
CA PRO A 18 6.94 23.60 -4.05
C PRO A 18 5.67 23.21 -4.80
N ARG A 19 4.79 24.18 -5.07
CA ARG A 19 3.48 23.96 -5.72
C ARG A 19 3.54 23.18 -7.04
N ASN A 20 4.58 23.43 -7.85
CA ASN A 20 4.73 22.78 -9.16
C ASN A 20 5.17 21.30 -9.06
N ASN A 21 5.57 20.83 -7.88
CA ASN A 21 5.96 19.46 -7.64
C ASN A 21 4.88 18.70 -6.87
N ARG A 22 4.86 17.37 -7.05
CA ARG A 22 3.95 16.48 -6.32
C ARG A 22 4.24 16.56 -4.82
N GLN A 23 3.27 17.07 -4.05
CA GLN A 23 3.36 17.15 -2.60
C GLN A 23 2.84 15.86 -1.96
N GLU A 24 3.55 15.43 -0.91
CA GLU A 24 3.28 14.21 -0.16
C GLU A 24 3.39 14.50 1.33
N ILE A 25 2.29 14.32 2.06
CA ILE A 25 2.24 14.52 3.51
C ILE A 25 1.90 13.17 4.13
N HIS A 26 2.67 12.73 5.13
CA HIS A 26 2.49 11.43 5.79
C HIS A 26 2.34 10.25 4.82
N ARG A 27 3.13 10.23 3.73
CA ARG A 27 3.10 9.20 2.67
C ARG A 27 1.82 9.15 1.82
N VAL A 28 1.04 10.23 1.82
CA VAL A 28 -0.17 10.39 1.01
C VAL A 28 0.00 11.62 0.12
N ASN A 29 -0.41 11.52 -1.14
CA ASN A 29 -0.39 12.66 -2.05
C ASN A 29 -1.57 13.57 -1.77
N VAL A 30 -1.30 14.87 -1.74
CA VAL A 30 -2.29 15.89 -1.39
C VAL A 30 -2.59 16.87 -2.53
N ASN A 31 -1.83 16.82 -3.63
CA ASN A 31 -2.02 17.70 -4.80
C ASN A 31 -3.28 17.42 -5.63
N THR A 32 -4.12 16.48 -5.23
CA THR A 32 -5.34 16.11 -5.95
C THR A 32 -6.58 16.44 -5.10
N ASN A 33 -7.75 16.56 -5.74
CA ASN A 33 -9.02 16.86 -5.06
C ASN A 33 -9.33 15.92 -3.87
N ALA A 34 -8.82 14.69 -3.91
CA ALA A 34 -8.86 13.74 -2.80
C ALA A 34 -7.44 13.26 -2.46
N PRO A 35 -7.15 12.94 -1.19
CA PRO A 35 -5.89 12.32 -0.80
C PRO A 35 -5.71 10.96 -1.48
N THR A 36 -4.54 10.71 -2.07
CA THR A 36 -4.27 9.44 -2.79
C THR A 36 -2.98 8.78 -2.34
N LEU A 37 -2.98 7.45 -2.24
CA LEU A 37 -1.72 6.71 -2.09
C LEU A 37 -0.78 6.89 -3.31
N PRO A 38 0.55 6.98 -3.09
CA PRO A 38 1.55 6.97 -4.16
C PRO A 38 1.39 5.77 -5.10
N LYS A 39 1.73 5.96 -6.39
CA LYS A 39 1.60 4.90 -7.41
C LYS A 39 2.37 3.63 -7.03
N LYS A 40 3.61 3.79 -6.54
CA LYS A 40 4.45 2.67 -6.10
C LYS A 40 3.81 1.82 -5.01
N GLU A 41 3.10 2.44 -4.06
CA GLU A 41 2.41 1.69 -3.00
C GLU A 41 1.20 0.92 -3.55
N ARG A 42 0.48 1.48 -4.52
CA ARG A 42 -0.62 0.77 -5.20
C ARG A 42 -0.09 -0.44 -5.99
N GLU A 43 0.99 -0.26 -6.74
CA GLU A 43 1.65 -1.33 -7.50
C GLU A 43 2.15 -2.47 -6.60
N LYS A 44 2.67 -2.16 -5.40
CA LYS A 44 3.04 -3.18 -4.40
C LYS A 44 1.86 -4.02 -3.92
N ILE A 45 0.68 -3.41 -3.79
CA ILE A 45 -0.53 -4.14 -3.38
C ILE A 45 -1.02 -5.02 -4.53
N GLU A 46 -1.01 -4.49 -5.76
CA GLU A 46 -1.35 -5.27 -6.96
C GLU A 46 -0.41 -6.46 -7.16
N SER A 47 0.91 -6.26 -6.98
CA SER A 47 1.89 -7.34 -7.08
C SER A 47 1.72 -8.38 -5.98
N ALA A 48 1.38 -7.99 -4.75
CA ALA A 48 1.07 -8.92 -3.68
C ALA A 48 -0.16 -9.79 -4.00
N VAL A 49 -1.21 -9.21 -4.60
CA VAL A 49 -2.38 -9.98 -5.08
C VAL A 49 -1.97 -10.97 -6.17
N HIS A 50 -1.13 -10.53 -7.12
CA HIS A 50 -0.63 -11.43 -8.17
C HIS A 50 0.23 -12.57 -7.61
N GLN A 51 1.07 -12.31 -6.60
CA GLN A 51 1.83 -13.34 -5.89
C GLN A 51 0.91 -14.36 -5.22
N CYS A 52 -0.17 -13.90 -4.58
CA CYS A 52 -1.20 -14.80 -4.04
C CYS A 52 -1.83 -15.66 -5.14
N GLU A 53 -2.13 -15.11 -6.32
CA GLU A 53 -2.69 -15.89 -7.43
C GLU A 53 -1.72 -16.96 -7.93
N MET A 54 -0.42 -16.66 -8.00
CA MET A 54 0.59 -17.64 -8.40
C MET A 54 0.77 -18.72 -7.33
N MET A 55 0.86 -18.33 -6.06
CA MET A 55 1.04 -19.27 -4.96
C MET A 55 -0.18 -20.18 -4.76
N TYR A 56 -1.39 -19.69 -5.03
CA TYR A 56 -2.61 -20.49 -5.00
C TYR A 56 -2.58 -21.64 -6.03
N LYS A 57 -1.97 -21.42 -7.21
CA LYS A 57 -1.84 -22.47 -8.23
C LYS A 57 -0.90 -23.60 -7.78
N SER A 58 0.15 -23.26 -7.02
CA SER A 58 1.15 -24.24 -6.58
C SER A 58 0.74 -24.94 -5.29
N SER A 59 0.34 -24.19 -4.25
CA SER A 59 0.18 -24.70 -2.89
C SER A 59 -0.97 -24.02 -2.13
N PRO A 60 -2.24 -24.21 -2.52
CA PRO A 60 -3.40 -23.50 -1.95
C PRO A 60 -3.71 -23.87 -0.49
N LYS A 61 -3.17 -24.99 -0.01
CA LYS A 61 -3.36 -25.54 1.35
C LYS A 61 -2.21 -25.23 2.30
N SER A 62 -1.17 -24.54 1.83
CA SER A 62 -0.01 -24.21 2.66
C SER A 62 -0.38 -23.18 3.74
N SER A 63 0.19 -23.34 4.94
CA SER A 63 0.08 -22.34 6.01
C SER A 63 0.67 -21.00 5.57
N GLU A 64 1.77 -21.03 4.81
CA GLU A 64 2.41 -19.84 4.25
C GLU A 64 1.50 -19.08 3.27
N TYR A 65 0.71 -19.82 2.49
CA TYR A 65 -0.26 -19.21 1.60
C TYR A 65 -1.34 -18.47 2.39
N LYS A 66 -1.83 -19.08 3.48
CA LYS A 66 -2.84 -18.47 4.35
C LYS A 66 -2.33 -17.19 5.01
N THR A 67 -1.08 -17.16 5.48
CA THR A 67 -0.49 -15.96 6.08
C THR A 67 -0.31 -14.86 5.03
N LEU A 68 0.19 -15.20 3.84
CA LEU A 68 0.32 -14.27 2.72
C LEU A 68 -1.02 -13.70 2.27
N PHE A 69 -2.04 -14.55 2.16
CA PHE A 69 -3.41 -14.15 1.79
C PHE A 69 -3.98 -13.15 2.79
N ASN A 70 -3.91 -13.45 4.09
CA ASN A 70 -4.43 -12.58 5.14
C ASN A 70 -3.74 -11.21 5.17
N ALA A 71 -2.41 -11.20 5.02
CA ALA A 71 -1.64 -9.96 4.95
C ALA A 71 -2.04 -9.12 3.72
N THR A 72 -2.20 -9.77 2.57
CA THR A 72 -2.60 -9.10 1.32
C THR A 72 -4.04 -8.58 1.41
N GLN A 73 -4.96 -9.34 2.00
CA GLN A 73 -6.33 -8.90 2.25
C GLN A 73 -6.38 -7.65 3.14
N GLY A 74 -5.55 -7.61 4.20
CA GLY A 74 -5.40 -6.42 5.04
C GLY A 74 -4.93 -5.18 4.26
N ARG A 75 -3.94 -5.35 3.37
CA ARG A 75 -3.46 -4.28 2.48
C ARG A 75 -4.54 -3.77 1.53
N VAL A 76 -5.31 -4.67 0.92
CA VAL A 76 -6.43 -4.29 0.04
C VAL A 76 -7.56 -3.59 0.81
N ASN A 77 -7.81 -3.96 2.06
CA ASN A 77 -8.76 -3.26 2.92
C ASN A 77 -8.27 -1.86 3.33
N MET A 78 -6.96 -1.66 3.50
CA MET A 78 -6.41 -0.32 3.69
C MET A 78 -6.54 0.52 2.42
N LEU A 79 -6.29 -0.08 1.25
CA LEU A 79 -6.43 0.57 -0.05
C LEU A 79 -7.85 1.09 -0.30
N SER A 80 -8.89 0.37 0.15
CA SER A 80 -10.28 0.78 -0.07
C SER A 80 -10.66 2.11 0.58
N ARG A 81 -9.90 2.57 1.59
CA ARG A 81 -10.14 3.86 2.25
C ARG A 81 -9.88 5.06 1.32
N LEU A 82 -8.96 4.91 0.36
CA LEU A 82 -8.53 6.00 -0.53
C LEU A 82 -8.77 5.69 -2.01
N HIS A 83 -8.87 4.41 -2.38
CA HIS A 83 -9.03 3.95 -3.76
C HIS A 83 -10.08 2.82 -3.82
N SER A 84 -11.36 3.17 -3.61
CA SER A 84 -12.47 2.20 -3.57
C SER A 84 -12.58 1.37 -4.86
N SER A 85 -12.51 2.00 -6.03
CA SER A 85 -12.63 1.34 -7.33
C SER A 85 -11.52 0.34 -7.64
N LEU A 86 -10.29 0.61 -7.20
CA LEU A 86 -9.18 -0.33 -7.35
C LEU A 86 -9.30 -1.46 -6.33
N ALA A 87 -9.66 -1.13 -5.09
CA ALA A 87 -9.80 -2.12 -4.04
C ALA A 87 -10.92 -3.13 -4.33
N THR A 88 -12.05 -2.71 -4.91
CA THR A 88 -13.13 -3.64 -5.31
C THR A 88 -12.66 -4.64 -6.36
N LYS A 89 -11.90 -4.19 -7.38
CA LYS A 89 -11.29 -5.08 -8.38
C LYS A 89 -10.36 -6.10 -7.75
N LEU A 90 -9.50 -5.68 -6.83
CA LEU A 90 -8.57 -6.57 -6.14
C LEU A 90 -9.26 -7.52 -5.16
N LYS A 91 -10.32 -7.08 -4.48
CA LYS A 91 -11.15 -7.95 -3.63
C LYS A 91 -11.81 -9.05 -4.44
N CYS A 92 -12.39 -8.73 -5.60
CA CYS A 92 -12.99 -9.72 -6.50
C CYS A 92 -11.97 -10.79 -6.94
N ARG A 93 -10.71 -10.38 -7.19
CA ARG A 93 -9.62 -11.33 -7.48
C ARG A 93 -9.29 -12.23 -6.29
N LEU A 94 -9.12 -11.64 -5.10
CA LEU A 94 -8.83 -12.39 -3.86
C LEU A 94 -9.95 -13.36 -3.48
N GLU A 95 -11.22 -13.00 -3.71
CA GLU A 95 -12.36 -13.86 -3.38
C GLU A 95 -12.37 -15.19 -4.15
N LYS A 96 -11.80 -15.20 -5.36
CA LYS A 96 -11.68 -16.41 -6.19
C LYS A 96 -10.59 -17.37 -5.69
N ILE A 97 -9.65 -16.88 -4.90
CA ILE A 97 -8.48 -17.64 -4.42
C ILE A 97 -8.47 -17.79 -2.90
N LYS A 98 -9.63 -17.93 -2.27
CA LYS A 98 -9.68 -18.12 -0.81
C LYS A 98 -8.88 -19.37 -0.39
N PRO A 99 -8.09 -19.30 0.70
CA PRO A 99 -7.35 -20.45 1.20
C PRO A 99 -8.30 -21.57 1.59
N ILE A 100 -7.97 -22.79 1.17
CA ILE A 100 -8.74 -23.98 1.50
C ILE A 100 -8.36 -24.38 2.93
N LYS A 101 -9.35 -24.57 3.81
CA LYS A 101 -9.07 -25.08 5.16
C LYS A 101 -8.64 -26.54 5.03
N ASN A 102 -7.49 -26.89 5.60
CA ASN A 102 -7.20 -28.29 5.89
C ASN A 102 -8.19 -28.70 6.99
N THR A 103 -9.07 -29.63 6.65
CA THR A 103 -10.04 -30.24 7.57
C THR A 103 -9.32 -31.30 8.37
#